data_AF-A0A7C0WE21-F1
#
_entry.id   AF-A0A7C0WE21-F1
#
_cell.length_a   1.000
_cell.length_b   1.000
_cell.length_c   1.000
_cell.angle_alpha   90.00
_cell.angle_beta   90.00
_cell.angle_gamma   90.00
#
_symmetry.space_group_name_H-M   'P 1'
#
loop_
_entity.id
_entity.type
_entity.pdbx_description
1 polymer ?
#
loop_
_entity_poly.entity_id
_entity_poly.type
_entity_poly.pdbx_seq_one_letter_code
_entity_poly.pdbx_strand_id
1 'polypeptide(L)' 'ENLCDYISECSIITARYKLHGKPLGTIGILGPKRIPYARMVSVVKYVADVLSQAIESIIF' A
#
# COMPACT_ATOMS: atom_id res chain seq x y z
N GLU A 1 -22.35 1.51 20.44
CA GLU A 1 -21.41 0.41 20.10
C GLU A 1 -20.38 0.94 19.10
N ASN A 2 -19.08 0.77 19.38
CA ASN A 2 -18.01 1.41 18.61
C ASN A 2 -17.64 0.57 17.39
N LEU A 3 -17.77 1.16 16.19
CA LEU A 3 -17.38 0.55 14.91
C LEU A 3 -15.87 0.27 14.80
N CYS A 4 -15.05 0.88 15.68
CA CYS A 4 -13.60 0.91 15.60
C CYS A 4 -12.87 -0.22 16.34
N ASP A 5 -13.55 -1.02 17.16
CA ASP A 5 -12.85 -2.02 17.99
C ASP A 5 -12.15 -3.09 17.14
N TYR A 6 -12.68 -3.37 15.94
CA TYR A 6 -12.07 -4.28 14.96
C TYR A 6 -10.77 -3.73 14.34
N ILE A 7 -10.61 -2.41 14.25
CA ILE A 7 -9.41 -1.79 13.66
C ILE A 7 -8.20 -1.93 14.60
N SER A 8 -8.43 -2.02 15.92
CA SER A 8 -7.40 -2.22 16.93
C SER A 8 -6.61 -3.53 16.76
N GLU A 9 -7.22 -4.50 16.08
CA GLU A 9 -6.63 -5.81 15.76
C GLU A 9 -6.16 -5.91 14.30
N CYS A 10 -6.12 -4.78 13.59
CA CYS A 10 -5.57 -4.69 12.25
C CYS A 10 -4.18 -4.05 12.25
N SER A 11 -3.44 -4.32 11.18
CA SER A 11 -2.20 -3.65 10.81
C SER A 11 -2.31 -3.11 9.40
N ILE A 12 -1.68 -1.96 9.18
CA ILE A 12 -1.62 -1.31 7.88
C ILE A 12 -0.18 -1.16 7.42
N ILE A 13 0.11 -1.62 6.21
CA ILE A 13 1.42 -1.49 5.57
C ILE A 13 1.21 -0.69 4.29
N THR A 14 1.93 0.40 4.12
CA THR A 14 1.72 1.31 2.99
C THR A 14 2.99 1.50 2.16
N ALA A 15 2.80 1.84 0.88
CA ALA A 15 3.86 2.29 -0.01
C ALA A 15 3.36 3.43 -0.89
N ARG A 16 4.28 4.33 -1.25
CA ARG A 16 3.98 5.46 -2.14
C ARG A 16 4.20 5.04 -3.58
N TYR A 17 3.23 5.30 -4.45
CA TYR A 17 3.42 5.24 -5.90
C TYR A 17 3.76 6.64 -6.41
N LYS A 18 4.42 6.70 -7.56
CA LYS A 18 5.04 7.91 -8.09
C LYS A 18 4.64 8.14 -9.55
N LEU A 19 4.77 9.38 -9.96
CA LEU A 19 4.69 9.81 -11.36
C LEU A 19 5.86 10.76 -11.61
N HIS A 20 6.70 10.46 -12.61
CA HIS A 20 7.92 11.23 -12.89
C HIS A 20 8.84 11.34 -11.66
N GLY A 21 8.96 10.25 -10.90
CA GLY A 21 9.74 10.20 -9.66
C GLY A 21 9.14 10.98 -8.48
N LYS A 22 8.03 11.72 -8.65
CA LYS A 22 7.35 12.46 -7.58
C LYS A 22 6.25 11.60 -6.96
N PRO A 23 6.13 11.52 -5.63
CA PRO A 23 5.01 10.83 -4.98
C PRO A 23 3.68 11.37 -5.47
N LEU A 24 2.83 10.49 -6.00
CA LEU A 24 1.49 10.85 -6.48
C LEU A 24 0.42 10.45 -5.45
N GLY A 25 0.64 9.35 -4.72
CA GLY A 25 -0.26 8.91 -3.67
C GLY A 25 0.29 7.72 -2.89
N THR A 26 -0.57 7.09 -2.08
CA THR A 26 -0.22 5.97 -1.22
C THR A 26 -1.21 4.83 -1.43
N ILE A 27 -0.70 3.60 -1.49
CA ILE A 27 -1.49 2.37 -1.41
C ILE A 27 -1.14 1.62 -0.13
N GLY A 28 -2.04 0.78 0.35
CA GLY A 28 -1.80 0.01 1.56
C GLY A 28 -2.50 -1.34 1.60
N ILE A 29 -1.90 -2.25 2.36
CA ILE A 29 -2.47 -3.53 2.74
C ILE A 29 -3.04 -3.37 4.16
N LEU A 30 -4.33 -3.64 4.31
CA LEU A 30 -4.98 -3.82 5.60
C LEU A 30 -5.04 -5.32 5.90
N GLY A 31 -4.54 -5.73 7.06
CA GLY A 31 -4.52 -7.12 7.46
C GLY A 31 -4.66 -7.30 8.97
N PRO A 32 -4.72 -8.54 9.47
CA PRO A 32 -4.68 -8.80 10.90
C PRO A 32 -3.35 -8.35 11.51
N LYS A 33 -3.34 -8.10 12.81
CA LYS A 33 -2.18 -7.66 13.58
C LYS A 33 -0.93 -8.53 13.42
N ARG A 34 -1.13 -9.84 13.21
CA ARG A 34 -0.07 -10.83 12.99
C ARG A 34 0.02 -11.19 11.50
N ILE A 35 0.59 -10.28 10.75
CA ILE A 35 0.83 -10.37 9.30
C ILE A 35 2.31 -10.71 9.05
N PRO A 36 2.66 -11.57 8.07
CA PRO A 36 4.06 -11.79 7.68
C PRO A 36 4.68 -10.52 7.08
N TYR A 37 5.17 -9.63 7.95
CA TYR A 37 5.53 -8.25 7.64
C TYR A 37 6.51 -8.13 6.49
N ALA A 38 7.60 -8.90 6.50
CA ALA A 38 8.62 -8.86 5.45
C ALA A 38 8.04 -9.14 4.06
N ARG A 39 7.21 -10.20 3.95
CA ARG A 39 6.54 -10.54 2.69
C ARG A 39 5.61 -9.41 2.24
N MET A 40 4.91 -8.79 3.17
CA MET A 40 3.86 -7.84 2.86
C MET A 40 4.42 -6.46 2.50
N VAL A 41 5.54 -6.07 3.10
CA VAL A 41 6.35 -4.95 2.63
C VAL A 41 6.80 -5.17 1.19
N SER A 42 7.30 -6.36 0.84
CA SER A 42 7.69 -6.67 -0.54
C SER A 42 6.52 -6.59 -1.51
N VAL A 43 5.35 -7.13 -1.13
CA VAL A 43 4.14 -7.09 -1.96
C VAL A 43 3.65 -5.67 -2.18
N VAL A 44 3.45 -4.87 -1.12
CA VAL A 44 2.92 -3.50 -1.27
C VAL A 44 3.89 -2.61 -2.07
N LYS A 45 5.20 -2.83 -1.92
CA LYS A 45 6.22 -2.13 -2.71
C LYS A 45 6.13 -2.50 -4.18
N TYR A 46 6.08 -3.79 -4.50
CA TYR A 46 5.93 -4.25 -5.88
C TYR A 46 4.66 -3.68 -6.54
N VAL A 47 3.52 -3.73 -5.83
CA VAL A 47 2.27 -3.16 -6.36
C VAL A 47 2.37 -1.65 -6.57
N ALA A 48 3.04 -0.91 -5.67
CA ALA A 48 3.25 0.53 -5.83
C ALA A 48 4.15 0.84 -7.04
N ASP A 49 5.19 0.03 -7.27
CA ASP A 49 6.08 0.18 -8.42
C ASP A 49 5.35 -0.14 -9.74
N VAL A 50 4.55 -1.21 -9.78
CA VAL A 50 3.70 -1.55 -10.94
C VAL A 50 2.67 -0.45 -11.21
N LEU A 51 2.01 0.07 -10.17
CA LEU A 51 1.07 1.17 -10.31
C LEU A 51 1.74 2.44 -10.84
N SER A 52 2.96 2.73 -10.40
CA SER A 52 3.74 3.87 -10.90
C SER A 52 3.99 3.73 -12.40
N GLN A 53 4.44 2.55 -12.86
CA GLN A 53 4.67 2.27 -14.28
C GLN A 53 3.38 2.32 -15.11
N ALA A 54 2.28 1.79 -14.58
CA ALA A 54 0.98 1.79 -15.27
C ALA A 54 0.45 3.22 -15.47
N ILE A 55 0.54 4.07 -14.44
CA ILE A 55 0.11 5.47 -14.52
C ILE A 55 1.03 6.25 -15.46
N GLU A 56 2.35 6.06 -15.39
CA GLU A 56 3.29 6.65 -16.35
C GLU A 56 2.89 6.28 -17.79
N SER A 57 2.58 5.01 -18.05
CA SER A 57 2.18 4.54 -19.40
C SER A 57 0.83 5.08 -19.90
N ILE A 58 -0.03 5.63 -19.04
CA ILE A 58 -1.32 6.22 -19.43
C ILE A 58 -1.18 7.70 -19.78
N ILE A 59 -0.21 8.38 -19.16
CA ILE A 59 -0.04 9.83 -19.26
C ILE A 59 0.93 10.20 -20.40
N PHE A 60 1.67 9.21 -20.94
CA PHE A 60 2.51 9.32 -22.14
C PHE A 60 1.89 8.59 -23.33
#